data_AF-A0A938TN63-F1
#
_entry.id   AF-A0A938TN63-F1
#
_cell.length_a   1.000
_cell.length_b   1.000
_cell.length_c   1.000
_cell.angle_alpha   90.00
_cell.angle_beta   90.00
_cell.angle_gamma   90.00
#
_symmetry.space_group_name_H-M   'P 1'
#
loop_
_entity.id
_entity.type
_entity.pdbx_description
1 polymer ?
#
loop_
_entity_poly.entity_id
_entity_poly.type
_entity_poly.pdbx_seq_one_letter_code
_entity_poly.pdbx_strand_id
1 'polypeptide(L)'
;MDQRTINQTGSLGRAMLVATLLFLAGCDRGPAPLPPESIQIRINLLCSTCDDFLRCEVSDVVPETNSYRLYRLREKSFWAQIATIWDYLIQLFRQKTADVRPLTVYENEGERRRIVSSEAKARVDAAAGLILLPDSVIDMRNGQWRTLNGDLQGRCRALPRREGYAWVRAMLGRELPVERAP
;
A
#
# COMPACT_ATOMS: atom_id res chain seq x y z
N MET A 1 -67.58 -3.43 -43.70
CA MET A 1 -67.72 -2.80 -42.37
C MET A 1 -67.30 -3.86 -41.37
N ASP A 2 -66.01 -4.13 -41.19
CA ASP A 2 -64.94 -3.29 -40.59
C ASP A 2 -65.01 -3.31 -39.05
N GLN A 3 -64.04 -3.99 -38.41
CA GLN A 3 -63.22 -3.48 -37.31
C GLN A 3 -62.28 -4.57 -36.77
N ARG A 4 -61.01 -4.47 -37.17
CA ARG A 4 -59.84 -5.04 -36.47
C ARG A 4 -59.42 -4.03 -35.39
N THR A 5 -59.38 -4.42 -34.14
CA THR A 5 -58.73 -3.69 -33.03
C THR A 5 -57.99 -4.72 -32.17
N ILE A 6 -56.74 -5.04 -32.52
CA ILE A 6 -55.53 -4.44 -31.95
C ILE A 6 -55.51 -4.53 -30.42
N ASN A 7 -55.06 -5.68 -29.91
CA ASN A 7 -54.54 -5.81 -28.54
C ASN A 7 -53.04 -6.18 -28.65
N GLN A 8 -52.20 -5.18 -28.86
CA GLN A 8 -50.73 -5.26 -28.74
C GLN A 8 -50.28 -4.28 -27.64
N THR A 9 -50.54 -4.60 -26.39
CA THR A 9 -50.19 -3.75 -25.22
C THR A 9 -49.48 -4.57 -24.13
N GLY A 10 -48.51 -5.41 -24.52
CA GLY A 10 -47.75 -6.22 -23.56
C GLY A 10 -46.24 -6.29 -23.76
N SER A 11 -45.69 -5.72 -24.84
CA SER A 11 -44.28 -5.96 -25.22
C SER A 11 -43.35 -4.75 -24.98
N LEU A 12 -43.84 -3.51 -25.15
CA LEU A 12 -42.97 -2.32 -25.10
C LEU A 12 -42.42 -1.99 -23.69
N GLY A 13 -43.19 -2.24 -22.62
CA GLY A 13 -42.76 -1.89 -21.27
C GLY A 13 -41.57 -2.73 -20.75
N ARG A 14 -41.46 -3.99 -21.20
CA ARG A 14 -40.37 -4.90 -20.80
C ARG A 14 -39.06 -4.63 -21.54
N ALA A 15 -39.11 -4.27 -22.81
CA ALA A 15 -37.91 -3.96 -23.59
C ALA A 15 -37.21 -2.68 -23.11
N MET A 16 -38.00 -1.69 -22.66
CA MET A 16 -37.45 -0.40 -22.22
C MET A 16 -36.69 -0.48 -20.89
N LEU A 17 -37.14 -1.34 -19.96
CA LEU A 17 -36.51 -1.56 -18.65
C LEU A 17 -35.16 -2.31 -18.73
N VAL A 18 -35.01 -3.24 -19.68
CA VAL A 18 -33.76 -3.99 -19.87
C VAL A 18 -32.65 -3.11 -20.46
N ALA A 19 -33.01 -2.19 -21.37
CA ALA A 19 -32.06 -1.25 -21.96
C ALA A 19 -31.50 -0.26 -20.92
N THR A 20 -32.31 0.19 -19.95
CA THR A 20 -31.85 1.13 -18.91
C THR A 20 -30.89 0.47 -17.90
N LEU A 21 -31.09 -0.82 -17.59
CA LEU A 21 -30.19 -1.58 -16.71
C LEU A 21 -28.83 -1.90 -17.34
N LEU A 22 -28.76 -2.08 -18.66
CA LEU A 22 -27.50 -2.28 -19.39
C LEU A 22 -26.65 -1.01 -19.49
N PHE A 23 -27.29 0.18 -19.51
CA PHE A 23 -26.56 1.46 -19.51
C PHE A 23 -25.93 1.82 -18.16
N LEU A 24 -26.42 1.26 -17.05
CA LEU A 24 -25.85 1.48 -15.71
C LEU A 24 -24.71 0.51 -15.36
N ALA A 25 -24.50 -0.54 -16.15
CA ALA A 25 -23.45 -1.54 -15.91
C ALA A 25 -22.08 -1.17 -16.54
N GLY A 26 -22.03 -0.15 -17.39
CA GLY A 26 -20.82 0.25 -18.09
C GLY A 26 -20.31 1.61 -17.66
N CYS A 27 -19.58 1.70 -16.53
CA CYS A 27 -18.51 2.66 -16.23
C CYS A 27 -18.16 2.70 -14.73
N ASP A 28 -17.81 1.57 -14.12
CA ASP A 28 -17.08 1.60 -12.83
C ASP A 28 -15.76 0.85 -12.96
N ARG A 29 -14.86 1.43 -13.75
CA ARG A 29 -13.43 1.13 -13.64
C ARG A 29 -12.99 1.82 -12.36
N GLY A 30 -12.83 1.03 -11.29
CA GLY A 30 -12.43 1.54 -9.98
C GLY A 30 -11.19 2.44 -10.02
N PRO A 31 -10.89 3.15 -8.93
CA PRO A 31 -9.91 4.23 -8.92
C PRO A 31 -8.57 3.77 -9.49
N ALA A 32 -8.09 4.49 -10.50
CA ALA A 32 -6.79 4.22 -11.10
C ALA A 32 -5.68 4.51 -10.07
N PRO A 33 -4.60 3.70 -10.06
CA PRO A 33 -3.42 4.00 -9.27
C PRO A 33 -2.85 5.35 -9.70
N LEU A 34 -2.26 6.06 -8.74
CA LEU A 34 -1.60 7.32 -9.03
C LEU A 34 -0.43 7.12 -10.01
N PRO A 35 -0.13 8.11 -10.86
CA PRO A 35 1.00 8.02 -11.76
C PRO A 35 2.31 7.85 -10.98
N PRO A 36 3.23 6.97 -11.38
CA PRO A 36 4.47 6.68 -10.63
C PRO A 36 5.41 7.88 -10.50
N GLU A 37 5.30 8.87 -11.38
CA GLU A 37 6.02 10.15 -11.32
C GLU A 37 5.53 11.06 -10.19
N SER A 38 4.30 10.88 -9.71
CA SER A 38 3.72 11.66 -8.61
C SER A 38 4.04 11.09 -7.22
N ILE A 39 4.72 9.94 -7.16
CA ILE A 39 4.99 9.19 -5.95
C ILE A 39 6.49 9.23 -5.61
N GLN A 40 6.82 9.80 -4.46
CA GLN A 40 8.17 9.83 -3.91
C GLN A 40 8.56 8.50 -3.26
N ILE A 41 7.65 7.88 -2.50
CA ILE A 41 7.86 6.59 -1.84
C ILE A 41 7.27 5.48 -2.70
N ARG A 42 8.13 4.78 -3.44
CA ARG A 42 7.72 3.69 -4.33
C ARG A 42 7.80 2.37 -3.61
N ILE A 43 6.66 1.68 -3.49
CA ILE A 43 6.56 0.32 -2.94
C ILE A 43 6.11 -0.59 -4.07
N ASN A 44 6.77 -1.74 -4.22
CA ASN A 44 6.38 -2.69 -5.26
C ASN A 44 5.24 -3.60 -4.76
N LEU A 45 3.98 -3.25 -5.08
CA LEU A 45 2.79 -4.01 -4.69
C LEU A 45 2.73 -5.44 -5.27
N LEU A 46 3.49 -5.71 -6.33
CA LEU A 46 3.51 -7.00 -7.02
C LEU A 46 4.59 -7.94 -6.47
N CYS A 47 5.57 -7.43 -5.73
CA CYS A 47 6.64 -8.26 -5.19
C CYS A 47 6.20 -8.93 -3.87
N SER A 48 6.06 -10.25 -3.88
CA SER A 48 5.73 -11.05 -2.69
C SER A 48 6.92 -11.33 -1.77
N THR A 49 8.14 -11.31 -2.32
CA THR A 49 9.42 -11.69 -1.69
C THR A 49 10.38 -10.52 -1.45
N CYS A 50 9.91 -9.30 -1.67
CA CYS A 50 10.69 -8.09 -1.37
C CYS A 50 10.51 -7.74 0.08
N ASP A 51 11.53 -7.15 0.72
CA ASP A 51 11.36 -6.34 1.92
C ASP A 51 11.50 -4.88 1.49
N ASP A 52 10.56 -4.04 1.93
CA ASP A 52 10.64 -2.59 1.73
C ASP A 52 10.92 -1.89 3.06
N PHE A 53 11.73 -0.84 3.01
CA PHE A 53 12.21 -0.14 4.19
C PHE A 53 11.89 1.34 4.10
N LEU A 54 11.30 1.89 5.16
CA LEU A 54 11.03 3.32 5.29
C LEU A 54 11.74 3.84 6.54
N ARG A 55 12.51 4.91 6.39
CA ARG A 55 13.07 5.65 7.52
C ARG A 55 12.33 6.96 7.66
N CYS A 56 11.79 7.20 8.84
CA CYS A 56 11.01 8.38 9.17
C CYS A 56 11.72 9.19 10.24
N GLU A 57 11.98 10.45 9.93
CA GLU A 57 12.66 11.40 10.80
C GLU A 57 11.62 12.35 11.37
N VAL A 58 11.72 12.61 12.68
CA VAL A 58 10.77 13.49 13.40
C VAL A 58 11.10 14.94 13.06
N SER A 59 10.08 15.75 12.74
CA SER A 59 10.27 17.14 12.30
C SER A 59 10.72 18.10 13.41
N ASP A 60 10.38 17.81 14.67
CA ASP A 60 10.53 18.75 15.79
C ASP A 60 11.72 18.45 16.71
N VAL A 61 12.62 17.53 16.30
CA VAL A 61 13.73 17.11 17.15
C VAL A 61 15.01 17.81 16.72
N VAL A 62 15.70 18.40 17.70
CA VAL A 62 17.03 19.00 17.56
C VAL A 62 17.96 18.00 16.85
N PRO A 63 18.67 18.40 15.77
CA PRO A 63 19.44 17.49 14.90
C PRO A 63 20.50 16.64 15.61
N GLU A 64 20.84 16.95 16.85
CA GLU A 64 21.83 16.24 17.66
C GLU A 64 21.41 14.82 18.08
N THR A 65 20.11 14.51 18.18
CA THR A 65 19.69 13.20 18.71
C THR A 65 19.51 12.10 17.66
N ASN A 66 19.63 12.42 16.35
CA ASN A 66 19.50 11.44 15.25
C ASN A 66 18.32 10.46 15.43
N SER A 67 17.21 10.94 15.99
CA SER A 67 16.06 10.09 16.30
C SER A 67 15.31 9.75 15.02
N TYR A 68 15.00 8.47 14.83
CA TYR A 68 14.22 8.04 13.68
C TYR A 68 13.43 6.78 14.01
N ARG A 69 12.37 6.56 13.24
CA ARG A 69 11.65 5.30 13.21
C ARG A 69 11.92 4.58 11.89
N LEU A 70 12.24 3.30 11.97
CA LEU A 70 12.48 2.44 10.82
C LEU A 70 11.33 1.44 10.71
N TYR A 71 10.65 1.47 9.57
CA TYR A 71 9.60 0.54 9.22
C TYR A 71 10.14 -0.46 8.21
N ARG A 72 10.06 -1.75 8.53
CA ARG A 72 10.35 -2.85 7.60
C ARG A 72 9.04 -3.52 7.22
N LEU A 73 8.58 -3.26 6.01
CA LEU A 73 7.50 -4.01 5.38
C LEU A 73 8.12 -5.32 4.92
N ARG A 74 7.84 -6.40 5.63
CA ARG A 74 8.40 -7.72 5.37
C ARG A 74 7.73 -8.36 4.16
N GLU A 75 8.44 -9.27 3.52
CA GLU A 75 7.86 -10.20 2.56
C GLU A 75 6.66 -10.93 3.18
N LYS A 76 5.75 -11.35 2.31
CA LYS A 76 4.64 -12.19 2.77
C LYS A 76 5.21 -13.57 3.04
N SER A 77 5.04 -14.09 4.26
CA SER A 77 5.40 -15.48 4.54
C SER A 77 4.68 -16.39 3.53
N PHE A 78 5.46 -17.23 2.85
CA PHE A 78 5.11 -18.07 1.69
C PHE A 78 4.09 -19.19 2.01
N TRP A 79 3.13 -18.93 2.90
CA TRP A 79 2.16 -19.86 3.48
C TRP A 79 0.79 -19.21 3.63
N ALA A 80 0.19 -18.90 2.50
CA ALA A 80 -0.79 -19.88 2.05
C ALA A 80 -0.31 -20.32 0.66
N GLN A 81 0.16 -21.56 0.52
CA GLN A 81 0.49 -22.20 -0.76
C GLN A 81 -0.74 -22.37 -1.69
N ILE A 82 -1.77 -21.52 -1.53
CA ILE A 82 -3.15 -21.66 -2.02
C ILE A 82 -3.46 -20.72 -3.20
N ALA A 83 -2.58 -19.80 -3.57
CA ALA A 83 -2.89 -18.87 -4.68
C ALA A 83 -2.61 -19.44 -6.08
N THR A 84 -1.98 -20.59 -6.22
CA THR A 84 -1.83 -21.31 -7.50
C THR A 84 -3.18 -21.65 -8.16
N ILE A 85 -4.29 -21.56 -7.42
CA ILE A 85 -5.68 -21.80 -7.87
C ILE A 85 -6.41 -20.48 -8.23
N TRP A 86 -5.95 -19.32 -7.77
CA TRP A 86 -6.60 -18.02 -8.05
C TRP A 86 -6.14 -17.38 -9.36
N ASP A 87 -5.03 -17.87 -9.92
CA ASP A 87 -4.41 -17.38 -11.16
C ASP A 87 -5.21 -17.66 -12.44
N TYR A 88 -6.30 -18.42 -12.38
CA TYR A 88 -7.31 -18.44 -13.45
C TYR A 88 -8.52 -17.51 -13.18
N LEU A 89 -8.71 -17.03 -11.95
CA LEU A 89 -9.95 -16.34 -11.50
C LEU A 89 -9.87 -14.79 -11.53
N ILE A 90 -8.68 -14.17 -11.53
CA ILE A 90 -8.52 -12.70 -11.62
C ILE A 90 -7.84 -12.24 -12.94
N GLN A 91 -7.85 -13.04 -14.00
CA GLN A 91 -7.36 -12.58 -15.31
C GLN A 91 -8.21 -11.47 -15.97
N LEU A 92 -9.26 -10.95 -15.33
CA LEU A 92 -10.16 -9.95 -15.94
C LEU A 92 -10.44 -8.68 -15.10
N PHE A 93 -10.16 -8.64 -13.80
CA PHE A 93 -10.73 -7.59 -12.93
C PHE A 93 -9.70 -6.90 -12.01
N ARG A 94 -9.40 -5.64 -12.38
CA ARG A 94 -8.87 -4.52 -11.56
C ARG A 94 -7.35 -4.51 -11.28
N GLN A 95 -6.72 -3.38 -11.61
CA GLN A 95 -5.34 -3.07 -11.23
C GLN A 95 -5.18 -3.24 -9.71
N LYS A 96 -4.15 -3.95 -9.25
CA LYS A 96 -3.87 -4.13 -7.83
C LYS A 96 -3.40 -2.80 -7.24
N THR A 97 -4.33 -2.08 -6.63
CA THR A 97 -4.10 -0.76 -6.04
C THR A 97 -3.79 -0.80 -4.55
N ALA A 98 -3.97 -1.93 -3.87
CA ALA A 98 -3.67 -2.07 -2.45
C ALA A 98 -3.00 -3.40 -2.10
N ASP A 99 -2.18 -3.38 -1.04
CA ASP A 99 -1.50 -4.56 -0.49
C ASP A 99 -1.39 -4.47 1.03
N VAL A 100 -1.47 -5.61 1.73
CA VAL A 100 -1.25 -5.70 3.18
C VAL A 100 -0.01 -6.54 3.44
N ARG A 101 0.90 -6.00 4.25
CA ARG A 101 2.22 -6.59 4.50
C ARG A 101 2.51 -6.70 5.99
N PRO A 102 3.19 -7.78 6.43
CA PRO A 102 3.71 -7.82 7.79
C PRO A 102 4.70 -6.66 8.00
N LEU A 103 4.63 -6.04 9.16
CA LEU A 103 5.39 -4.84 9.51
C LEU A 103 6.22 -5.12 10.76
N THR A 104 7.49 -4.76 10.71
CA THR A 104 8.32 -4.61 11.89
C THR A 104 8.68 -3.14 12.07
N VAL A 105 8.50 -2.62 13.28
CA VAL A 105 8.76 -1.24 13.65
C VAL A 105 9.94 -1.21 14.60
N TYR A 106 10.96 -0.44 14.24
CA TYR A 106 12.11 -0.15 15.08
C TYR A 106 12.15 1.33 15.39
N GLU A 107 12.60 1.67 16.59
CA GLU A 107 12.70 3.05 17.04
C GLU A 107 14.08 3.31 17.61
N ASN A 108 14.68 4.40 17.13
CA ASN A 108 15.95 4.92 17.60
C ASN A 108 15.72 6.29 18.23
N GLU A 109 16.03 6.40 19.52
CA GLU A 109 16.01 7.63 20.31
C GLU A 109 17.46 7.93 20.76
N GLY A 110 18.40 7.94 19.82
CA GLY A 110 19.83 8.15 20.08
C GLY A 110 20.51 6.92 20.70
N GLU A 111 20.70 6.92 22.02
CA GLU A 111 21.33 5.80 22.74
C GLU A 111 20.38 4.62 22.94
N ARG A 112 19.07 4.86 22.91
CA ARG A 112 18.06 3.82 23.08
C ARG A 112 17.56 3.34 21.71
N ARG A 113 17.78 2.05 21.45
CA ARG A 113 17.28 1.35 20.26
C ARG A 113 16.37 0.21 20.69
N ARG A 114 15.17 0.14 20.11
CA ARG A 114 14.21 -0.93 20.43
C ARG A 114 13.39 -1.37 19.23
N ILE A 115 12.89 -2.60 19.32
CA ILE A 115 11.82 -3.09 18.46
C ILE A 115 10.51 -2.70 19.12
N VAL A 116 9.72 -1.85 18.46
CA VAL A 116 8.40 -1.41 18.96
C VAL A 116 7.35 -2.46 18.67
N SER A 117 7.42 -3.10 17.50
CA SER A 117 6.52 -4.19 17.12
C SER A 117 7.17 -5.08 16.09
N SER A 118 7.04 -6.40 16.24
CA SER A 118 7.51 -7.40 15.27
C SER A 118 6.40 -7.97 14.39
N GLU A 119 5.13 -7.83 14.80
CA GLU A 119 3.98 -8.54 14.21
C GLU A 119 2.86 -7.60 13.73
N ALA A 120 3.14 -6.30 13.64
CA ALA A 120 2.21 -5.34 13.06
C ALA A 120 1.89 -5.65 11.60
N LYS A 121 0.89 -4.94 11.05
CA LYS A 121 0.57 -4.95 9.62
C LYS A 121 0.58 -3.52 9.10
N ALA A 122 1.07 -3.35 7.89
CA ALA A 122 0.94 -2.12 7.12
C ALA A 122 0.05 -2.38 5.91
N ARG A 123 -0.82 -1.43 5.57
CA ARG A 123 -1.58 -1.44 4.32
C ARG A 123 -1.03 -0.36 3.40
N VAL A 124 -0.55 -0.77 2.24
CA VAL A 124 -0.11 0.12 1.16
C VAL A 124 -1.29 0.30 0.21
N ASP A 125 -1.70 1.55 -0.03
CA ASP A 125 -2.78 1.90 -0.94
C ASP A 125 -2.25 2.88 -2.00
N ALA A 126 -1.86 2.34 -3.15
CA ALA A 126 -1.30 3.09 -4.27
C ALA A 126 -2.35 3.95 -5.01
N ALA A 127 -3.64 3.64 -4.89
CA ALA A 127 -4.69 4.52 -5.41
C ALA A 127 -4.86 5.76 -4.53
N ALA A 128 -4.87 5.58 -3.21
CA ALA A 128 -4.91 6.71 -2.27
C ALA A 128 -3.56 7.44 -2.17
N GLY A 129 -2.46 6.77 -2.52
CA GLY A 129 -1.09 7.26 -2.30
C GLY A 129 -0.72 7.26 -0.83
N LEU A 130 -1.19 6.28 -0.06
CA LEU A 130 -1.02 6.22 1.39
C LEU A 130 -0.43 4.89 1.85
N ILE A 131 0.38 4.92 2.90
CA ILE A 131 0.76 3.75 3.69
C ILE A 131 0.15 3.91 5.08
N LEU A 132 -0.80 3.04 5.40
CA LEU A 132 -1.47 2.98 6.69
C LEU A 132 -0.67 2.08 7.62
N LEU A 133 -0.23 2.65 8.74
CA LEU A 133 0.48 1.99 9.83
C LEU A 133 -0.48 1.84 11.03
N PRO A 134 -0.13 1.07 12.07
CA PRO A 134 -1.01 0.88 13.23
C PRO A 134 -1.35 2.17 13.99
N ASP A 135 -0.41 3.12 14.06
CA ASP A 135 -0.48 4.34 14.86
C ASP A 135 -0.36 5.62 14.02
N SER A 136 -0.19 5.49 12.70
CA SER A 136 0.18 6.60 11.84
C SER A 136 -0.12 6.35 10.36
N VAL A 137 -0.01 7.39 9.55
CA VAL A 137 -0.19 7.34 8.09
C VAL A 137 0.98 8.03 7.41
N ILE A 138 1.45 7.47 6.29
CA ILE A 138 2.47 8.08 5.44
C ILE A 138 1.87 8.41 4.08
N ASP A 139 1.99 9.66 3.64
CA ASP A 139 1.68 10.06 2.28
C ASP A 139 2.83 9.71 1.34
N MET A 140 2.56 8.87 0.35
CA MET A 140 3.57 8.36 -0.58
C MET A 140 4.04 9.42 -1.59
N ARG A 141 3.28 10.51 -1.76
CA ARG A 141 3.60 11.58 -2.72
C ARG A 141 4.71 12.49 -2.21
N ASN A 142 4.71 12.79 -0.92
CA ASN A 142 5.59 13.79 -0.30
C ASN A 142 6.32 13.28 0.97
N GLY A 143 6.09 12.02 1.34
CA GLY A 143 6.66 11.37 2.50
C GLY A 143 6.15 11.87 3.85
N GLN A 144 5.11 12.72 3.91
CA GLN A 144 4.62 13.23 5.19
C GLN A 144 4.14 12.09 6.07
N TRP A 145 4.64 12.05 7.29
CA TRP A 145 4.27 11.08 8.31
C TRP A 145 3.42 11.76 9.37
N ARG A 146 2.21 11.25 9.57
CA ARG A 146 1.21 11.87 10.43
C ARG A 146 0.63 10.87 11.42
N THR A 147 0.18 11.35 12.57
CA THR A 147 -0.67 10.57 13.48
C THR A 147 -1.97 10.18 12.78
N LEU A 148 -2.71 9.23 13.36
CA LEU A 148 -4.08 8.94 12.90
C LEU A 148 -5.04 10.15 13.00
N ASN A 149 -4.73 11.11 13.89
CA ASN A 149 -5.49 12.35 14.05
C ASN A 149 -5.11 13.44 13.03
N GLY A 150 -4.06 13.20 12.22
CA GLY A 150 -3.59 14.12 11.18
C GLY A 150 -2.42 15.02 11.58
N ASP A 151 -1.96 14.97 12.82
CA ASP A 151 -0.81 15.77 13.30
C ASP A 151 0.46 15.34 12.59
N LEU A 152 1.25 16.32 12.12
CA LEU A 152 2.52 16.03 11.44
C LEU A 152 3.56 15.56 12.45
N GLN A 153 4.04 14.33 12.29
CA GLN A 153 5.14 13.78 13.10
C GLN A 153 6.49 14.01 12.44
N GLY A 154 6.53 13.96 11.11
CA GLY A 154 7.81 13.93 10.41
C GLY A 154 7.71 13.71 8.91
N ARG A 155 8.83 13.27 8.34
CA ARG A 155 8.92 12.86 6.95
C ARG A 155 9.63 11.51 6.82
N CYS A 156 9.09 10.66 5.97
CA CYS A 156 9.62 9.35 5.62
C CYS A 156 10.28 9.37 4.25
N ARG A 157 11.29 8.53 4.08
CA ARG A 157 11.86 8.17 2.78
C ARG A 157 11.99 6.66 2.64
N ALA A 158 11.80 6.17 1.41
CA ALA A 158 12.14 4.79 1.08
C ALA A 158 13.66 4.62 1.10
N LEU A 159 14.13 3.50 1.63
CA LEU A 159 15.53 3.10 1.58
C LEU A 159 15.73 1.99 0.55
N PRO A 160 16.84 2.00 -0.20
CA PRO A 160 17.25 0.83 -0.96
C PRO A 160 17.36 -0.40 -0.06
N ARG A 161 16.99 -1.58 -0.58
CA ARG A 161 16.95 -2.84 0.19
C ARG A 161 18.24 -3.11 0.98
N ARG A 162 19.41 -2.92 0.35
CA ARG A 162 20.73 -3.10 0.98
C ARG A 162 20.95 -2.15 2.16
N GLU A 163 20.59 -0.87 2.00
CA GLU A 163 20.69 0.14 3.06
C GLU A 163 19.71 -0.18 4.20
N GLY A 164 18.48 -0.58 3.88
CA GLY A 164 17.48 -0.96 4.88
C GLY A 164 17.94 -2.10 5.79
N TYR A 165 18.52 -3.18 5.25
CA TYR A 165 19.11 -4.24 6.07
C TYR A 165 20.36 -3.80 6.83
N ALA A 166 21.11 -2.82 6.34
CA ALA A 166 22.21 -2.24 7.10
C ALA A 166 21.70 -1.54 8.36
N TRP A 167 20.64 -0.73 8.22
CA TRP A 167 19.96 -0.10 9.36
C TRP A 167 19.37 -1.12 10.35
N VAL A 168 18.68 -2.15 9.86
CA VAL A 168 18.15 -3.21 10.75
C VAL A 168 19.27 -3.89 11.54
N ARG A 169 20.41 -4.19 10.91
CA ARG A 169 21.56 -4.79 11.61
C ARG A 169 22.11 -3.87 12.70
N ALA A 170 22.29 -2.59 12.38
CA ALA A 170 22.74 -1.58 13.35
C ALA A 170 21.76 -1.43 14.54
N MET A 171 20.44 -1.53 14.28
CA MET A 171 19.42 -1.55 15.32
C MET A 171 19.50 -2.77 16.24
N LEU A 172 19.94 -3.90 15.70
CA LEU A 172 20.10 -5.17 16.45
C LEU A 172 21.49 -5.33 17.07
N GLY A 173 22.33 -4.28 17.07
CA GLY A 173 23.69 -4.34 17.61
C GLY A 173 24.65 -5.22 16.82
N ARG A 174 24.35 -5.49 15.54
CA ARG A 174 25.22 -6.28 14.64
C ARG A 174 25.94 -5.33 13.69
N GLU A 175 27.27 -5.32 13.74
CA GLU A 175 28.10 -4.51 12.84
C GLU A 175 28.02 -5.00 11.38
N LEU A 176 28.27 -4.09 10.44
CA LEU A 176 28.33 -4.40 9.00
C LEU A 176 29.62 -5.17 8.69
N PRO A 177 29.60 -6.22 7.84
CA PRO A 177 30.83 -6.65 7.20
C PRO A 177 31.33 -5.48 6.35
N VAL A 178 32.49 -4.95 6.71
CA VAL A 178 33.19 -3.92 5.95
C VAL A 178 33.47 -4.50 4.57
N GLU A 179 32.89 -3.92 3.54
CA GLU A 179 33.15 -4.29 2.15
C GLU A 179 34.65 -4.05 1.91
N ARG A 180 35.42 -5.13 1.75
CA ARG A 180 36.76 -4.97 1.17
C ARG A 180 36.53 -4.55 -0.27
N ALA A 181 36.86 -3.30 -0.58
CA ALA A 181 36.97 -2.84 -1.95
C ALA A 181 37.92 -3.79 -2.72
N PRO A 182 37.68 -4.03 -4.02
CA PRO A 182 38.52 -4.90 -4.84
C PRO A 182 39.97 -4.41 -4.90
#